data_AF-A0A7J6D7X0-F1
#
_entry.id   AF-A0A7J6D7X0-F1
#
_cell.length_a   1.000
_cell.length_b   1.000
_cell.length_c   1.000
_cell.angle_alpha   90.00
_cell.angle_beta   90.00
_cell.angle_gamma   90.00
#
_symmetry.space_group_name_H-M   'P 1'
#
loop_
_entity.id
_entity.type
_entity.pdbx_description
1 polymer ?
#
loop_
_entity_poly.entity_id
_entity_poly.type
_entity_poly.pdbx_seq_one_letter_code
_entity_poly.pdbx_strand_id
1 'polypeptide(L)'
;MNKPPRRTGAWQRREVSPPLNEDPVDQQHEEHDYCSFPVPVAVDLSLDQTEDLRKEVEQLRKQMEELSVRHRFCLGRFAASDDDIWFYTRFVTYNHLMAFWRLIEPASHNMVRVTRARAATTRSEGSMPAAHR
;
A
#
# COMPACT_ATOMS: atom_id res chain seq x y z
N MET A 1 -36.10 -23.43 -32.51
CA MET A 1 -35.95 -24.46 -31.45
C MET A 1 -34.53 -24.38 -30.91
N ASN A 2 -34.39 -23.87 -29.69
CA ASN A 2 -33.11 -23.48 -29.11
C ASN A 2 -32.48 -24.68 -28.39
N LYS A 3 -31.29 -25.12 -28.82
CA LYS A 3 -30.49 -26.17 -28.15
C LYS A 3 -29.88 -25.62 -26.86
N PRO A 4 -29.83 -26.39 -25.76
CA PRO A 4 -29.11 -25.96 -24.57
C PRO A 4 -27.60 -25.85 -24.85
N PRO A 5 -26.87 -24.96 -24.17
CA PRO A 5 -25.45 -24.73 -24.43
C PRO A 5 -24.65 -25.98 -24.06
N ARG A 6 -23.74 -26.38 -24.94
CA ARG A 6 -22.77 -27.46 -24.66
C ARG A 6 -21.87 -26.97 -23.53
N ARG A 7 -21.76 -27.73 -22.44
CA ARG A 7 -20.74 -27.50 -21.41
C ARG A 7 -19.37 -27.76 -22.04
N THR A 8 -18.64 -26.71 -22.38
CA THR A 8 -17.24 -26.84 -22.78
C THR A 8 -16.45 -27.16 -21.52
N GLY A 9 -16.03 -28.42 -21.36
CA GLY A 9 -15.14 -28.81 -20.27
C GLY A 9 -13.79 -28.11 -20.43
N ALA A 10 -13.31 -27.42 -19.39
CA ALA A 10 -12.03 -26.69 -19.39
C ALA A 10 -10.78 -27.59 -19.39
N TRP A 11 -10.96 -28.91 -19.45
CA TRP A 11 -9.89 -29.89 -19.31
C TRP A 11 -9.77 -30.70 -20.60
N GLN A 12 -8.80 -30.32 -21.44
CA GLN A 12 -8.41 -31.12 -22.59
C GLN A 12 -7.29 -32.06 -22.17
N ARG A 13 -7.53 -33.37 -22.24
CA ARG A 13 -6.52 -34.39 -21.97
C ARG A 13 -5.41 -34.26 -23.01
N ARG A 14 -4.18 -33.99 -22.57
CA ARG A 14 -2.99 -34.10 -23.40
C ARG A 14 -2.62 -35.57 -23.51
N GLU A 15 -2.46 -36.09 -24.73
CA GLU A 15 -1.88 -37.41 -24.93
C GLU A 15 -0.40 -37.33 -24.55
N VAL A 16 -0.03 -38.02 -23.47
CA VAL A 16 1.36 -38.20 -23.04
C VAL A 16 1.86 -39.44 -23.74
N SER A 17 2.86 -39.30 -24.61
CA SER A 17 3.54 -40.44 -25.23
C SER A 17 4.22 -41.29 -24.15
N PRO A 18 4.24 -42.63 -24.26
CA PRO A 18 4.95 -43.47 -23.30
C PRO A 18 6.45 -43.17 -23.35
N PRO A 19 7.16 -43.06 -22.21
CA PRO A 19 8.60 -42.92 -22.22
C PRO A 19 9.23 -44.20 -22.80
N LEU A 20 9.93 -44.05 -23.91
CA LEU A 20 10.77 -45.09 -24.48
C LEU A 20 12.06 -45.15 -23.64
N ASN A 21 12.41 -46.35 -23.17
CA ASN A 21 13.59 -46.73 -22.40
C ASN A 21 13.43 -46.69 -20.88
N GLU A 22 13.21 -47.89 -20.37
CA GLU A 22 13.30 -48.33 -18.98
C GLU A 22 14.76 -48.41 -18.49
N ASP A 23 15.19 -47.37 -17.77
CA ASP A 23 16.16 -47.50 -16.69
C ASP A 23 15.38 -47.59 -15.37
N PRO A 24 15.75 -48.47 -14.41
CA PRO A 24 15.03 -48.57 -13.14
C PRO A 24 15.42 -47.37 -12.26
N VAL A 25 14.82 -46.21 -12.53
CA VAL A 25 14.76 -45.17 -11.52
C VAL A 25 13.76 -45.69 -10.50
N ASP A 26 14.28 -46.13 -9.35
CA ASP A 26 13.52 -46.31 -8.12
C ASP A 26 12.97 -44.94 -7.72
N GLN A 27 11.94 -44.50 -8.44
CA GLN A 27 11.09 -43.39 -8.03
C GLN A 27 10.26 -43.97 -6.91
N GLN A 28 10.81 -43.87 -5.71
CA GLN A 28 10.04 -43.92 -4.48
C GLN A 28 8.89 -42.93 -4.68
N HIS A 29 7.72 -43.44 -5.09
CA HIS A 29 6.50 -42.68 -5.06
C HIS A 29 6.28 -42.42 -3.57
N GLU A 30 6.67 -41.24 -3.10
CA GLU A 30 6.22 -40.71 -1.82
C GLU A 30 4.69 -40.76 -1.90
N GLU A 31 4.11 -41.80 -1.31
CA GLU A 31 2.68 -42.01 -1.30
C GLU A 31 2.11 -40.89 -0.44
N HIS A 32 1.75 -39.80 -1.11
CA HIS A 32 1.21 -38.63 -0.44
C HIS A 32 -0.08 -39.05 0.24
N ASP A 33 -0.08 -38.99 1.57
CA ASP A 33 -1.23 -39.37 2.40
C ASP A 33 -2.32 -38.30 2.32
N TYR A 34 -2.96 -38.20 1.15
CA TYR A 34 -4.10 -37.31 0.90
C TYR A 34 -5.32 -37.64 1.77
N CYS A 35 -5.33 -38.81 2.41
CA CYS A 35 -6.39 -39.29 3.29
C CYS A 35 -6.09 -39.05 4.78
N SER A 36 -4.96 -38.43 5.12
CA SER A 36 -4.66 -38.03 6.49
C SER A 36 -5.63 -36.95 6.94
N PHE A 37 -6.44 -37.26 7.96
CA PHE A 37 -7.28 -36.27 8.60
C PHE A 37 -6.37 -35.31 9.38
N PRO A 38 -6.43 -34.00 9.11
CA PRO A 38 -5.64 -33.06 9.89
C PRO A 38 -6.05 -33.17 11.35
N VAL A 39 -5.05 -33.23 12.23
CA VAL A 39 -5.28 -33.37 13.68
C VAL A 39 -6.20 -32.22 14.10
N PRO A 40 -7.35 -32.48 14.76
CA PRO A 40 -8.34 -31.45 15.07
C PRO A 40 -7.76 -30.21 15.76
N VAL A 41 -6.79 -30.42 16.66
CA VAL A 41 -6.06 -29.35 17.35
C VAL A 41 -5.26 -28.47 16.38
N ALA A 42 -4.64 -29.04 15.35
CA ALA A 42 -3.89 -28.28 14.34
C ALA A 42 -4.84 -27.45 13.44
N VAL A 43 -6.05 -27.97 13.18
CA VAL A 43 -7.09 -27.23 12.45
C VAL A 43 -7.59 -26.05 13.29
N ASP A 44 -7.91 -26.27 14.56
CA ASP A 44 -8.39 -25.22 15.47
C ASP A 44 -7.33 -24.11 15.64
N LEU A 45 -6.05 -24.49 15.86
CA LEU A 45 -4.93 -23.54 15.92
C LEU A 45 -4.80 -22.72 14.62
N SER A 46 -4.96 -23.35 13.45
CA SER A 46 -4.90 -22.65 12.18
C SER A 46 -6.10 -21.72 11.96
N LEU A 47 -7.27 -22.11 12.45
CA LEU A 47 -8.49 -21.32 12.38
C LEU A 47 -8.35 -20.06 13.25
N ASP A 48 -7.89 -20.21 14.50
CA ASP A 48 -7.61 -19.11 15.41
C ASP A 48 -6.60 -18.11 14.81
N GLN A 49 -5.49 -18.61 14.26
CA GLN A 49 -4.49 -17.78 13.59
C GLN A 49 -5.08 -16.99 12.42
N THR A 50 -5.95 -17.62 11.61
CA THR A 50 -6.59 -16.92 10.48
C THR A 50 -7.57 -15.86 10.95
N GLU A 51 -8.27 -16.09 12.07
CA GLU A 51 -9.18 -15.10 12.66
C GLU A 51 -8.39 -13.90 13.21
N ASP A 52 -7.31 -14.16 13.94
CA ASP A 52 -6.45 -13.11 14.50
C ASP A 52 -5.83 -12.24 13.41
N LEU A 53 -5.30 -12.85 12.34
CA LEU A 53 -4.78 -12.11 11.19
C LEU A 53 -5.86 -11.27 10.49
N ARG A 54 -7.11 -11.76 10.41
CA ARG A 54 -8.22 -10.99 9.84
C ARG A 54 -8.54 -9.76 10.70
N LYS A 55 -8.56 -9.93 12.03
CA LYS A 55 -8.76 -8.83 12.98
C LYS A 55 -7.65 -7.78 12.87
N GLU A 56 -6.39 -8.22 12.75
CA GLU A 56 -5.26 -7.32 12.59
C GLU A 56 -5.34 -6.53 11.28
N VAL A 57 -5.65 -7.19 10.15
CA VAL A 57 -5.85 -6.52 8.86
C VAL A 57 -6.98 -5.49 8.93
N GLU A 58 -8.09 -5.82 9.59
CA GLU A 58 -9.20 -4.88 9.77
C GLU A 58 -8.82 -3.68 10.64
N GLN A 59 -8.11 -3.92 11.75
CA GLN A 59 -7.60 -2.86 12.61
C GLN A 59 -6.62 -1.94 11.88
N LEU A 60 -5.67 -2.51 11.14
CA LEU A 60 -4.69 -1.75 10.35
C LEU A 60 -5.39 -0.92 9.27
N ARG A 61 -6.39 -1.47 8.59
CA ARG A 61 -7.21 -0.73 7.62
C ARG A 61 -7.94 0.45 8.27
N LYS A 62 -8.53 0.24 9.45
CA LYS A 62 -9.19 1.32 10.20
C LYS A 62 -8.21 2.40 10.63
N GLN A 63 -7.03 2.03 11.11
CA GLN A 63 -5.97 2.98 11.45
C GLN A 63 -5.49 3.74 10.22
N MET A 64 -5.33 3.07 9.07
CA MET A 64 -5.00 3.73 7.81
C MET A 64 -6.09 4.72 7.40
N GLU A 65 -7.36 4.35 7.50
CA GLU A 65 -8.48 5.24 7.17
C GLU A 65 -8.50 6.46 8.10
N GLU A 66 -8.38 6.28 9.42
CA GLU A 66 -8.32 7.36 10.40
C GLU A 66 -7.15 8.33 10.13
N LEU A 67 -5.97 7.77 9.88
CA LEU A 67 -4.80 8.56 9.50
C LEU A 67 -4.99 9.24 8.15
N SER A 68 -5.65 8.60 7.18
CA SER A 68 -5.95 9.20 5.88
C SER A 68 -6.95 10.35 5.99
N VAL A 69 -7.91 10.29 6.91
CA VAL A 69 -8.86 11.38 7.18
C VAL A 69 -8.13 12.57 7.80
N ARG A 70 -7.21 12.31 8.74
CA ARG A 70 -6.35 13.36 9.34
C ARG A 70 -5.34 13.95 8.33
N HIS A 71 -4.82 13.13 7.42
CA HIS A 71 -3.84 13.52 6.41
C HIS A 71 -4.44 13.90 5.05
N ARG A 72 -5.77 13.87 4.88
CA ARG A 72 -6.38 14.34 3.63
C ARG A 72 -6.13 15.84 3.55
N PHE A 73 -5.02 16.17 2.87
CA PHE A 73 -4.57 17.51 2.61
C PHE A 73 -5.77 18.32 2.15
N CYS A 74 -5.95 19.52 2.68
CA CYS A 74 -7.15 20.33 2.46
C CYS A 74 -7.49 20.53 0.98
N LEU A 75 -6.54 20.30 0.07
CA LEU A 75 -6.72 20.40 -1.38
C LEU A 75 -7.14 19.10 -2.07
N GLY A 76 -7.15 17.96 -1.39
CA GLY A 76 -7.65 16.69 -1.95
C GLY A 76 -9.13 16.77 -2.35
N ARG A 77 -9.90 17.71 -1.78
CA ARG A 77 -11.29 18.00 -2.17
C ARG A 77 -11.42 18.72 -3.50
N PHE A 78 -10.35 19.33 -4.01
CA PHE A 78 -10.28 19.95 -5.33
C PHE A 78 -9.59 19.06 -6.36
N ALA A 79 -9.22 17.82 -6.00
CA ALA A 79 -8.50 16.91 -6.90
C ALA A 79 -9.26 16.55 -8.19
N ALA A 80 -10.57 16.79 -8.24
CA ALA A 80 -11.39 16.55 -9.43
C ALA A 80 -11.37 17.71 -10.45
N SER A 81 -10.77 18.86 -10.09
CA SER A 81 -10.76 20.09 -10.89
C SER A 81 -9.36 20.69 -10.89
N ASP A 82 -8.63 20.51 -12.00
CA ASP A 82 -7.29 21.08 -12.15
C ASP A 82 -7.32 22.62 -12.18
N ASP A 83 -8.42 23.23 -12.62
CA ASP A 83 -8.62 24.68 -12.57
C ASP A 83 -8.65 25.19 -11.12
N ASP A 84 -9.33 24.48 -10.21
CA ASP A 84 -9.35 24.83 -8.79
C ASP A 84 -7.96 24.66 -8.16
N ILE A 85 -7.26 23.59 -8.50
CA ILE A 85 -5.88 23.38 -8.05
C ILE A 85 -4.98 24.53 -8.51
N TRP A 86 -5.06 24.90 -9.78
CA TRP A 86 -4.29 26.00 -10.33
C TRP A 86 -4.64 27.32 -9.65
N PHE A 87 -5.92 27.60 -9.45
CA PHE A 87 -6.37 28.84 -8.81
C PHE A 87 -5.78 29.00 -7.40
N TYR A 88 -5.88 27.97 -6.57
CA TYR A 88 -5.46 28.03 -5.16
C TYR A 88 -3.96 27.82 -4.92
N THR A 89 -3.28 27.06 -5.78
CA THR A 89 -1.88 26.63 -5.52
C THR A 89 -0.89 27.07 -6.58
N ARG A 90 -1.38 27.46 -7.77
CA ARG A 90 -0.59 27.74 -8.97
C ARG A 90 0.16 26.54 -9.55
N PHE A 91 -0.11 25.32 -9.07
CA PHE A 91 0.28 24.09 -9.78
C PHE A 91 -0.67 23.82 -10.94
N VAL A 92 -0.14 23.26 -12.04
CA VAL A 92 -0.91 23.03 -13.26
C VAL A 92 -1.98 21.95 -13.08
N THR A 93 -1.71 20.90 -12.30
CA THR A 93 -2.68 19.84 -12.00
C THR A 93 -2.50 19.32 -10.57
N TYR A 94 -3.51 18.61 -10.05
CA TYR A 94 -3.42 17.94 -8.75
C TYR A 94 -2.22 16.98 -8.67
N ASN A 95 -1.92 16.27 -9.77
CA ASN A 95 -0.81 15.34 -9.82
C ASN A 95 0.54 16.04 -9.66
N HIS A 96 0.73 17.21 -10.28
CA HIS A 96 1.95 18.00 -10.09
C HIS A 96 2.12 18.46 -8.64
N LEU A 97 1.04 18.93 -8.02
CA LEU A 97 1.03 19.32 -6.62
C LEU A 97 1.39 18.13 -5.71
N MET A 98 0.80 16.95 -5.94
CA MET A 98 1.06 15.76 -5.13
C MET A 98 2.48 15.22 -5.34
N ALA A 99 3.00 15.26 -6.57
CA ALA A 99 4.40 14.89 -6.84
C ALA A 99 5.37 15.81 -6.09
N PHE A 100 5.13 17.12 -6.10
CA PHE A 100 5.87 18.07 -5.30
C PHE A 100 5.74 17.78 -3.79
N TRP A 101 4.52 17.56 -3.31
CA TRP A 101 4.26 17.27 -1.90
C TRP A 101 5.04 16.05 -1.42
N ARG A 102 5.08 14.95 -2.19
CA ARG A 102 5.84 13.74 -1.85
C ARG A 102 7.35 13.98 -1.69
N LEU A 103 7.91 14.95 -2.41
CA LEU A 103 9.31 15.32 -2.28
C LEU A 103 9.61 16.06 -0.98
N ILE A 104 8.67 16.91 -0.53
CA ILE A 104 8.87 17.74 0.68
C ILE A 104 8.27 17.15 1.95
N GLU A 105 7.36 16.16 1.83
CA GLU A 105 6.69 15.49 2.94
C GLU A 105 7.69 15.00 4.01
N PRO A 106 8.83 14.35 3.67
CA PRO A 106 9.82 13.95 4.66
C PRO A 106 10.44 15.12 5.42
N ALA A 107 10.58 16.29 4.80
CA ALA A 107 11.16 17.48 5.42
C ALA A 107 10.12 18.37 6.13
N SER A 108 8.82 18.07 5.97
CA SER A 108 7.72 18.92 6.45
C SER A 108 7.77 19.21 7.95
N HIS A 109 8.20 18.23 8.76
CA HIS A 109 8.34 18.37 10.20
C HIS A 109 9.43 19.36 10.63
N ASN A 110 10.40 19.66 9.76
CA ASN A 110 11.49 20.61 10.01
C ASN A 110 11.22 22.00 9.42
N MET A 111 10.08 22.20 8.77
CA MET A 111 9.77 23.49 8.12
C MET A 111 9.44 24.56 9.16
N VAL A 112 10.30 25.59 9.25
CA VAL A 112 10.06 26.74 10.13
C VAL A 112 9.36 27.85 9.35
N ARG A 113 8.20 28.28 9.85
CA ARG A 113 7.52 29.46 9.30
C ARG A 113 8.29 30.73 9.67
N VAL A 114 8.92 31.34 8.68
CA VAL A 114 9.53 32.67 8.80
C VAL A 114 8.52 33.70 8.31
N THR A 115 8.08 34.58 9.21
CA THR A 115 7.24 35.72 8.85
C THR A 115 8.09 36.99 8.82
N ARG A 116 7.66 38.00 8.06
CA ARG A 116 8.33 39.32 8.03
C ARG A 116 8.53 39.92 9.42
N ALA A 117 7.55 39.74 10.32
CA ALA A 117 7.65 40.17 11.71
C ALA A 117 8.82 39.50 12.45
N ARG A 118 9.01 38.19 12.26
CA ARG A 118 10.12 37.42 12.87
C ARG A 118 11.48 37.77 12.28
N ALA A 119 11.55 38.01 10.97
CA ALA A 119 12.79 38.40 10.30
C ALA A 119 13.30 39.78 10.71
N ALA A 120 12.39 40.69 11.13
CA ALA A 120 12.77 41.99 11.65
C ALA A 120 13.40 41.91 13.05
N THR A 121 12.90 41.01 13.92
CA THR A 121 13.43 40.81 15.29
C THR A 121 14.84 40.25 15.28
N THR A 122 15.12 39.23 14.47
CA THR A 122 16.47 38.63 14.37
C THR A 122 17.51 39.58 13.77
N ARG A 123 17.07 40.56 12.97
CA ARG A 123 17.95 41.60 12.42
C ARG A 123 18.27 42.70 13.43
N SER A 124 17.45 42.88 14.46
CA SER A 124 17.66 43.88 15.52
C SER A 124 18.60 43.39 16.61
N GLU A 125 18.62 42.10 16.92
CA GLU A 125 19.49 41.53 17.97
C GLU A 125 20.97 41.43 17.55
N GLY A 126 21.27 41.49 16.25
CA GLY A 126 22.64 41.49 15.71
C GLY A 126 23.35 42.85 15.66
N SER A 127 22.75 43.92 16.21
CA SER A 127 23.29 45.28 16.17
C SER A 127 23.42 45.88 17.58
N MET A 128 24.26 45.29 18.41
CA MET A 128 24.82 46.00 19.57
C MET A 128 26.18 46.59 19.17
N PRO A 129 26.36 47.92 19.15
CA PRO A 129 27.68 48.48 19.00
C PRO A 129 28.48 48.23 20.28
N ALA A 130 29.60 47.53 20.16
CA ALA A 130 30.61 47.50 21.19
C ALA A 130 31.15 48.93 21.38
N ALA A 131 30.87 49.54 22.53
CA ALA A 131 31.58 50.72 22.99
C ALA A 131 32.34 50.34 24.27
N HIS A 132 33.66 50.24 24.10
CA HIS A 132 34.66 50.06 25.13
C HIS A 132 34.72 51.25 26.09
N ARG A 133 35.01 50.92 27.36
CA ARG A 133 35.82 51.62 28.38
C ARG A 133 35.67 53.14 28.55
#